data_AF-A0A7I8C3L8-F1
#
_entry.id   AF-A0A7I8C3L8-F1
#
_cell.length_a   1.000
_cell.length_b   1.000
_cell.length_c   1.000
_cell.angle_alpha   90.00
_cell.angle_beta   90.00
_cell.angle_gamma   90.00
#
_symmetry.space_group_name_H-M   'P 1'
#
loop_
_entity.id
_entity.type
_entity.pdbx_description
1 polymer ?
#
loop_
_entity_poly.entity_id
_entity_poly.type
_entity_poly.pdbx_seq_one_letter_code
_entity_poly.pdbx_strand_id
1 'polypeptide(L)'
;MLKLGRFYCSMLNRGIWESQKSMAAELGISTAHLNKMIAAVRLPQEILALFDGQRLSFRNVSSLNFLVEQFGEAEVRNRANTIPKGTGLDAIFAVLTTGKPAPRPGVRVSISADARYLRVDVPNMATVAPRVKELEELLDAMLGNGFRPSRSLDRPFRFDSQETHHEGT
;
A
#
# COMPACT_ATOMS: atom_id res chain seq x y z
N MET A 1 -11.78 14.21 9.45
CA MET A 1 -10.65 14.48 10.37
C MET A 1 -9.74 15.58 9.83
N LEU A 2 -9.04 15.38 8.69
CA LEU A 2 -8.04 16.34 8.20
C LEU A 2 -8.58 17.73 7.88
N LYS A 3 -9.77 17.84 7.26
CA LYS A 3 -10.42 19.14 6.98
C LYS A 3 -10.64 19.95 8.27
N LEU A 4 -11.13 19.28 9.31
CA LEU A 4 -11.45 19.90 10.58
C LEU A 4 -10.18 20.25 11.39
N GLY A 5 -9.16 19.40 11.34
CA GLY A 5 -7.83 19.72 11.90
C GLY A 5 -7.18 20.94 11.23
N ARG A 6 -7.30 21.08 9.89
CA ARG A 6 -6.80 22.25 9.16
C ARG A 6 -7.54 23.52 9.56
N PHE A 7 -8.85 23.42 9.72
CA PHE A 7 -9.68 24.50 10.25
C PHE A 7 -9.20 24.91 11.65
N TYR A 8 -8.99 23.97 12.57
CA TYR A 8 -8.48 24.25 13.92
C TYR A 8 -7.11 24.94 13.90
N CYS A 9 -6.15 24.41 13.14
CA CYS A 9 -4.85 25.05 12.98
C CYS A 9 -4.97 26.48 12.41
N SER A 10 -5.85 26.69 11.44
CA SER A 10 -6.04 28.01 10.83
C SER A 10 -6.59 29.03 11.82
N MET A 11 -7.49 28.62 12.70
CA MET A 11 -8.06 29.51 13.72
C MET A 11 -7.06 29.87 14.82
N LEU A 12 -6.25 28.89 15.25
CA LEU A 12 -5.16 29.13 16.21
C LEU A 12 -4.08 30.05 15.61
N ASN A 13 -3.67 29.82 14.36
CA ASN A 13 -2.67 30.65 13.69
C ASN A 13 -3.13 32.10 13.47
N ARG A 14 -4.45 32.31 13.38
CA ARG A 14 -5.06 33.65 13.28
C ARG A 14 -5.29 34.31 14.63
N GLY A 15 -5.00 33.63 15.74
CA GLY A 15 -5.22 34.14 17.09
C GLY A 15 -6.69 34.31 17.47
N ILE A 16 -7.62 33.66 16.74
CA ILE A 16 -9.06 33.71 17.09
C ILE A 16 -9.30 33.10 18.47
N TRP A 17 -8.58 32.02 18.76
CA TRP A 17 -8.44 31.46 20.10
C TRP A 17 -6.98 31.47 20.51
N GLU A 18 -6.74 31.88 21.75
CA GLU A 18 -5.39 31.94 22.35
C GLU A 18 -4.76 30.56 22.53
N SER A 19 -5.58 29.50 22.65
CA SER A 19 -5.09 28.15 22.89
C SER A 19 -6.04 27.07 22.38
N GLN A 20 -5.51 25.86 22.24
CA GLN A 20 -6.30 24.66 21.96
C GLN A 20 -7.36 24.39 23.05
N LYS A 21 -7.08 24.80 24.30
CA LYS A 21 -7.98 24.61 25.44
C LYS A 21 -9.19 25.54 25.37
N SER A 22 -8.99 26.83 25.10
CA SER A 22 -10.09 27.79 24.95
C SER A 22 -10.95 27.42 23.74
N MET A 23 -10.31 27.09 22.62
CA MET A 23 -11.01 26.62 21.43
C MET A 23 -11.88 25.39 21.68
N ALA A 24 -11.35 24.38 22.40
CA ALA A 24 -12.11 23.17 22.71
C ALA A 24 -13.33 23.48 23.60
N ALA A 25 -13.15 24.32 24.63
CA ALA A 25 -14.20 24.71 25.55
C ALA A 25 -15.34 25.46 24.84
N GLU A 26 -15.01 26.44 24.00
CA GLU A 26 -15.99 27.25 23.28
C GLU A 26 -16.71 26.48 22.17
N LEU A 27 -16.03 25.55 21.50
CA LEU A 27 -16.65 24.67 20.51
C LEU A 27 -17.42 23.48 21.13
N GLY A 28 -17.37 23.33 22.46
CA GLY A 28 -18.04 22.22 23.16
C GLY A 28 -17.48 20.84 22.83
N ILE A 29 -16.19 20.74 22.46
CA ILE A 29 -15.53 19.47 22.14
C ILE A 29 -14.43 19.15 23.15
N SER A 30 -14.05 17.88 23.27
CA SER A 30 -12.93 17.53 24.15
C SER A 30 -11.60 18.00 23.57
N THR A 31 -10.73 18.51 24.44
CA THR A 31 -9.36 18.91 24.08
C THR A 31 -8.58 17.75 23.48
N ALA A 32 -8.78 16.54 23.99
CA ALA A 32 -8.16 15.33 23.44
C ALA A 32 -8.57 15.08 21.98
N HIS A 33 -9.82 15.32 21.61
CA HIS A 33 -10.29 15.15 20.24
C HIS A 33 -9.70 16.22 19.31
N LEU A 34 -9.71 17.48 19.74
CA LEU A 34 -9.10 18.59 19.01
C LEU A 34 -7.60 18.34 18.78
N ASN A 35 -6.85 17.94 19.82
CA ASN A 35 -5.42 17.67 19.75
C ASN A 35 -5.11 16.55 18.76
N LYS A 36 -5.90 15.48 18.76
CA LYS A 36 -5.74 14.38 17.79
C LYS A 36 -5.96 14.84 16.35
N MET A 37 -6.91 15.74 16.09
CA MET A 37 -7.13 16.29 14.75
C MET A 37 -6.01 17.21 14.30
N ILE A 38 -5.49 18.05 15.21
CA ILE A 38 -4.33 18.90 14.93
C ILE A 38 -3.10 18.05 14.65
N ALA A 39 -2.84 17.03 15.48
CA ALA A 39 -1.73 16.11 15.30
C ALA A 39 -1.79 15.39 13.95
N ALA A 40 -2.98 15.00 13.48
CA ALA A 40 -3.16 14.37 12.18
C ALA A 40 -2.76 15.27 11.00
N VAL A 41 -2.97 16.59 11.13
CA VAL A 41 -2.69 17.56 10.06
C VAL A 41 -1.24 18.02 10.05
N ARG A 42 -0.51 17.82 11.16
CA ARG A 42 0.93 18.11 11.25
C ARG A 42 1.82 17.07 10.58
N LEU A 43 1.26 15.92 10.20
CA LEU A 43 1.99 14.93 9.42
C LEU A 43 2.43 15.51 8.07
N PRO A 44 3.62 15.14 7.57
CA PRO A 44 4.07 15.50 6.22
C PRO A 44 3.02 15.19 5.15
N GLN A 45 2.90 16.09 4.17
CA GLN A 45 1.91 15.96 3.11
C GLN A 45 2.11 14.68 2.28
N GLU A 46 3.36 14.28 2.08
CA GLU A 46 3.76 13.06 1.36
C GLU A 46 3.18 11.82 2.03
N ILE A 47 3.18 11.78 3.37
CA ILE A 47 2.55 10.70 4.12
C ILE A 47 1.04 10.75 3.95
N LEU A 48 0.43 11.93 4.12
CA LEU A 48 -1.03 12.09 3.98
C LEU A 48 -1.54 11.68 2.59
N ALA A 49 -0.75 11.92 1.54
CA ALA A 49 -1.07 11.55 0.17
C ALA A 49 -1.12 10.03 -0.06
N LEU A 50 -0.43 9.23 0.76
CA LEU A 50 -0.51 7.75 0.68
C LEU A 50 -1.88 7.21 1.09
N PHE A 51 -2.63 7.98 1.89
CA PHE A 51 -3.96 7.62 2.36
C PHE A 51 -5.07 8.27 1.54
N ASP A 52 -4.75 8.85 0.38
CA ASP A 52 -5.78 9.38 -0.52
C ASP A 52 -6.67 8.23 -1.00
N GLY A 53 -7.97 8.33 -0.73
CA GLY A 53 -8.94 7.24 -0.95
C GLY A 53 -8.99 6.16 0.15
N GLN A 54 -8.19 6.26 1.23
CA GLN A 54 -8.24 5.35 2.38
C GLN A 54 -8.59 6.08 3.68
N ARG A 55 -9.20 5.37 4.64
CA ARG A 55 -9.58 5.97 5.94
C ARG A 55 -8.37 6.05 6.87
N LEU A 56 -7.88 7.25 7.10
CA LEU A 56 -6.85 7.51 8.12
C LEU A 56 -7.47 7.53 9.53
N SER A 57 -7.13 6.53 10.35
CA SER A 57 -7.60 6.42 11.74
C SER A 57 -6.67 7.20 12.70
N PHE A 58 -7.18 7.52 13.91
CA PHE A 58 -6.33 8.14 14.94
C PHE A 58 -5.18 7.23 15.39
N ARG A 59 -5.38 5.90 15.39
CA ARG A 59 -4.32 4.94 15.69
C ARG A 59 -3.19 5.04 14.67
N ASN A 60 -3.55 5.10 13.38
CA ASN A 60 -2.59 5.24 12.30
C ASN A 60 -1.82 6.55 12.44
N VAL A 61 -2.49 7.65 12.75
CA VAL A 61 -1.85 8.96 13.01
C VAL A 61 -0.84 8.87 14.14
N SER A 62 -1.20 8.25 15.28
CA SER A 62 -0.28 8.06 16.39
C SER A 62 0.94 7.24 16.00
N SER A 63 0.76 6.15 15.25
CA SER A 63 1.88 5.36 14.73
C SER A 63 2.76 6.15 13.76
N LEU A 64 2.17 6.99 12.89
CA LEU A 64 2.93 7.82 11.96
C LEU A 64 3.71 8.92 12.68
N ASN A 65 3.13 9.58 13.68
CA ASN A 65 3.83 10.56 14.50
C ASN A 65 5.00 9.92 15.24
N PHE A 66 4.81 8.71 15.80
CA PHE A 66 5.89 7.96 16.41
C PHE A 66 7.04 7.66 15.43
N LEU A 67 6.73 7.30 14.17
CA LEU A 67 7.75 7.11 13.14
C LEU A 67 8.49 8.41 12.81
N VAL A 68 7.79 9.54 12.74
CA VAL A 68 8.39 10.86 12.52
C VAL A 68 9.30 11.26 13.69
N GLU A 69 8.88 11.00 14.93
CA GLU A 69 9.70 11.22 16.12
C GLU A 69 10.94 10.31 16.15
N GLN A 70 10.80 9.05 15.74
CA GLN A 70 11.88 8.06 15.80
C GLN A 70 12.93 8.25 14.70
N PHE A 71 12.51 8.54 13.46
CA PHE A 71 13.40 8.59 12.30
C PHE A 71 13.67 10.01 11.79
N GLY A 72 12.91 11.00 12.27
CA GLY A 72 12.94 12.37 11.77
C GLY A 72 12.06 12.56 10.54
N GLU A 73 11.51 13.77 10.41
CA GLU A 73 10.56 14.11 9.35
C GLU A 73 11.12 13.90 7.94
N ALA A 74 12.36 14.31 7.70
CA ALA A 74 13.01 14.23 6.39
C ALA A 74 13.15 12.78 5.90
N GLU A 75 13.52 11.86 6.79
CA GLU A 75 13.69 10.44 6.45
C GLU A 75 12.34 9.77 6.16
N VAL A 76 11.33 10.02 7.00
CA VAL A 76 10.00 9.45 6.77
C VAL A 76 9.38 10.00 5.48
N ARG A 77 9.63 11.27 5.14
CA ARG A 77 9.24 11.87 3.86
C ARG A 77 9.92 11.18 2.68
N ASN A 78 11.24 10.96 2.75
CA ASN A 78 11.98 10.26 1.70
C ASN A 78 11.42 8.86 1.48
N ARG A 79 11.16 8.11 2.55
CA ARG A 79 10.54 6.77 2.46
C ARG A 79 9.15 6.85 1.86
N ALA A 80 8.31 7.80 2.27
CA ALA A 80 6.97 7.99 1.73
C ALA A 80 6.97 8.20 0.21
N ASN A 81 7.93 8.95 -0.33
CA ASN A 81 8.07 9.18 -1.77
C ASN A 81 8.42 7.92 -2.57
N THR A 82 8.93 6.87 -1.93
CA THR A 82 9.20 5.58 -2.60
C THR A 82 7.97 4.69 -2.71
N ILE A 83 6.88 5.04 -2.02
CA ILE A 83 5.68 4.21 -1.91
C ILE A 83 4.71 4.55 -3.05
N PRO A 84 4.33 3.57 -3.90
CA PRO A 84 3.32 3.80 -4.92
C PRO A 84 1.96 4.17 -4.34
N LYS A 85 1.19 4.99 -5.05
CA LYS A 85 -0.21 5.28 -4.71
C LYS A 85 -1.04 3.99 -4.74
N GLY A 86 -2.00 3.88 -3.82
CA GLY A 86 -2.85 2.69 -3.70
C GLY A 86 -2.21 1.51 -2.95
N THR A 87 -1.01 1.69 -2.40
CA THR A 87 -0.37 0.68 -1.52
C THR A 87 -1.25 0.42 -0.29
N GLY A 88 -1.36 -0.85 0.12
CA GLY A 88 -2.09 -1.24 1.32
C GLY A 88 -1.44 -0.73 2.61
N LEU A 89 -2.24 -0.54 3.66
CA LEU A 89 -1.79 0.02 4.95
C LEU A 89 -0.58 -0.70 5.54
N ASP A 90 -0.59 -2.03 5.57
CA ASP A 90 0.51 -2.81 6.17
C ASP A 90 1.82 -2.62 5.42
N ALA A 91 1.76 -2.55 4.08
CA ALA A 91 2.91 -2.27 3.24
C ALA A 91 3.41 -0.83 3.40
N ILE A 92 2.51 0.16 3.55
CA ILE A 92 2.91 1.53 3.87
C ILE A 92 3.72 1.56 5.17
N PHE A 93 3.18 0.98 6.25
CA PHE A 93 3.87 0.97 7.55
C PHE A 93 5.17 0.17 7.53
N ALA A 94 5.23 -0.94 6.78
CA ALA A 94 6.46 -1.70 6.60
C ALA A 94 7.57 -0.87 5.94
N VAL A 95 7.26 -0.13 4.87
CA VAL A 95 8.24 0.73 4.18
C VAL A 95 8.67 1.89 5.06
N LEU A 96 7.71 2.58 5.70
CA LEU A 96 8.05 3.71 6.58
C LEU A 96 8.91 3.28 7.77
N THR A 97 8.70 2.06 8.29
CA THR A 97 9.49 1.52 9.41
C THR A 97 10.87 1.04 8.98
N THR A 98 10.98 0.33 7.85
CA THR A 98 12.21 -0.36 7.46
C THR A 98 13.07 0.39 6.44
N GLY A 99 12.50 1.38 5.74
CA GLY A 99 13.12 2.06 4.61
C GLY A 99 13.29 1.19 3.36
N LYS A 100 12.88 -0.08 3.41
CA LYS A 100 12.97 -1.00 2.26
C LYS A 100 11.70 -0.87 1.43
N PRO A 101 11.78 -0.82 0.08
CA PRO A 101 10.61 -0.82 -0.77
C PRO A 101 9.74 -2.03 -0.44
N ALA A 102 8.42 -1.82 -0.35
CA ALA A 102 7.49 -2.92 -0.22
C ALA A 102 7.75 -3.87 -1.41
N PRO A 103 7.78 -5.19 -1.19
CA PRO A 103 7.80 -6.13 -2.30
C PRO A 103 6.68 -5.72 -3.24
N ARG A 104 7.04 -5.29 -4.47
CA ARG A 104 6.03 -4.90 -5.44
C ARG A 104 5.11 -6.11 -5.59
N PRO A 105 3.80 -6.02 -5.31
CA PRO A 105 2.85 -7.00 -5.78
C PRO A 105 2.73 -6.76 -7.29
N GLY A 106 3.79 -7.11 -8.01
CA GLY A 106 3.93 -6.93 -9.43
C GLY A 106 4.00 -8.29 -10.08
N VAL A 107 3.50 -8.35 -11.30
CA VAL A 107 3.69 -9.50 -12.17
C VAL A 107 5.20 -9.67 -12.40
N ARG A 108 5.77 -10.78 -11.93
CA ARG A 108 7.16 -11.14 -12.24
C ARG A 108 7.13 -12.05 -13.45
N VAL A 109 7.86 -11.65 -14.49
CA VAL A 109 8.08 -12.48 -15.66
C VAL A 109 9.51 -12.99 -15.61
N SER A 110 9.70 -14.30 -15.65
CA SER A 110 11.00 -14.95 -15.75
C SER A 110 10.98 -16.01 -16.84
N ILE A 111 12.14 -16.28 -17.42
CA ILE A 111 12.30 -17.40 -18.36
C ILE A 111 12.74 -18.60 -17.52
N SER A 112 12.15 -19.77 -17.78
CA SER A 112 12.55 -21.01 -17.12
C SER A 112 14.03 -21.31 -17.35
N ALA A 113 14.67 -22.05 -16.45
CA ALA A 113 16.09 -22.38 -16.57
C ALA A 113 16.44 -23.11 -17.87
N ASP A 114 15.47 -23.83 -18.45
CA ASP A 114 15.59 -24.53 -19.73
C ASP A 114 15.07 -23.73 -20.93
N ALA A 115 14.71 -22.46 -20.73
CA ALA A 115 14.18 -21.53 -21.73
C ALA A 115 12.96 -22.04 -22.52
N ARG A 116 12.25 -23.05 -21.99
CA ARG A 116 11.09 -23.65 -22.64
C ARG A 116 9.77 -22.98 -22.29
N TYR A 117 9.70 -22.20 -21.22
CA TYR A 117 8.49 -21.47 -20.89
C TYR A 117 8.78 -20.16 -20.18
N LEU A 118 7.85 -19.22 -20.34
CA LEU A 118 7.80 -17.99 -19.59
C LEU A 118 7.00 -18.23 -18.30
N ARG A 119 7.62 -18.01 -17.15
CA ARG A 119 6.94 -18.05 -15.86
C ARG A 119 6.46 -16.65 -15.52
N VAL A 120 5.16 -16.54 -15.27
CA VAL A 120 4.50 -15.28 -14.89
C VAL A 120 3.94 -15.46 -13.48
N ASP A 121 4.66 -14.98 -12.47
CA ASP A 121 4.18 -14.98 -11.08
C ASP A 121 3.31 -13.73 -10.85
N VAL A 122 2.05 -13.93 -10.50
CA VAL A 122 1.08 -12.85 -10.26
C VAL A 122 0.61 -12.86 -8.81
N PRO A 123 0.48 -11.69 -8.15
CA PRO A 123 0.09 -11.62 -6.74
C PRO A 123 -1.37 -12.02 -6.50
N ASN A 124 -2.25 -11.89 -7.51
CA ASN A 124 -3.65 -12.29 -7.43
C ASN A 124 -4.08 -12.97 -8.74
N MET A 125 -4.15 -14.29 -8.73
CA MET A 125 -4.55 -15.07 -9.91
C MET A 125 -5.98 -14.73 -10.36
N ALA A 126 -6.90 -14.41 -9.44
CA ALA A 126 -8.30 -14.09 -9.77
C ALA A 126 -8.42 -12.83 -10.64
N THR A 127 -7.48 -11.90 -10.54
CA THR A 127 -7.45 -10.70 -11.41
C THR A 127 -6.91 -10.96 -12.81
N VAL A 128 -6.12 -12.03 -12.98
CA VAL A 128 -5.43 -12.34 -14.25
C VAL A 128 -6.15 -13.44 -15.01
N ALA A 129 -6.75 -14.41 -14.31
CA ALA A 129 -7.47 -15.55 -14.88
C ALA A 129 -8.44 -15.19 -16.02
N PRO A 130 -9.26 -14.11 -15.93
CA PRO A 130 -10.18 -13.73 -17.01
C PRO A 130 -9.49 -13.25 -18.28
N ARG A 131 -8.23 -12.78 -18.17
CA ARG A 131 -7.45 -12.16 -19.26
C ARG A 131 -6.30 -13.05 -19.75
N VAL A 132 -6.21 -14.29 -19.27
CA VAL A 132 -5.10 -15.20 -19.63
C VAL A 132 -5.01 -15.41 -21.15
N LYS A 133 -6.17 -15.56 -21.81
CA LYS A 133 -6.21 -15.75 -23.26
C LYS A 133 -5.69 -14.53 -24.03
N GLU A 134 -6.08 -13.32 -23.63
CA GLU A 134 -5.57 -12.08 -24.23
C GLU A 134 -4.05 -11.94 -24.01
N LEU A 135 -3.56 -12.37 -22.85
CA LEU A 135 -2.13 -12.35 -22.53
C LEU A 135 -1.35 -13.36 -23.39
N GLU A 136 -1.90 -14.55 -23.60
CA GLU A 136 -1.34 -15.57 -24.50
C GLU A 136 -1.25 -15.06 -25.95
N GLU A 137 -2.35 -14.51 -26.47
CA GLU A 137 -2.39 -13.94 -27.83
C GLU A 137 -1.38 -12.79 -28.02
N LEU A 138 -1.23 -11.92 -27.01
CA LEU A 138 -0.25 -10.84 -27.03
C LEU A 138 1.19 -11.39 -26.99
N LEU A 139 1.45 -12.38 -26.15
CA LEU A 139 2.77 -13.02 -26.05
C LEU A 139 3.13 -13.73 -27.36
N ASP A 140 2.20 -14.45 -27.96
CA ASP A 140 2.40 -15.13 -29.25
C ASP A 140 2.67 -14.13 -30.38
N ALA A 141 1.95 -13.00 -30.40
CA ALA A 141 2.18 -11.93 -31.37
C ALA A 141 3.55 -11.26 -31.18
N MET A 142 3.98 -11.04 -29.93
CA MET A 142 5.28 -10.42 -29.62
C MET A 142 6.47 -11.36 -29.84
N LEU A 143 6.29 -12.66 -29.61
CA LEU A 143 7.31 -13.70 -29.79
C LEU A 143 7.32 -14.29 -31.22
N GLY A 144 6.57 -13.67 -32.14
CA GLY A 144 6.25 -14.13 -33.48
C GLY A 144 7.33 -14.97 -34.18
N ASN A 145 6.91 -16.13 -34.66
CA ASN A 145 7.59 -17.03 -35.61
C ASN A 145 8.76 -17.91 -35.12
N GLY A 146 9.14 -17.88 -33.84
CA GLY A 146 10.25 -18.71 -33.33
C GLY A 146 9.88 -19.81 -32.32
N PHE A 147 8.83 -19.59 -31.53
CA PHE A 147 8.45 -20.53 -30.47
C PHE A 147 7.36 -21.49 -30.99
N ARG A 148 7.77 -22.65 -31.49
CA ARG A 148 6.84 -23.76 -31.76
C ARG A 148 6.67 -24.57 -30.47
N PRO A 149 5.53 -24.48 -29.75
CA PRO A 149 5.25 -25.46 -28.71
C PRO A 149 5.14 -26.81 -29.42
N SER A 150 6.04 -27.73 -29.07
CA SER A 150 5.98 -29.09 -29.59
C SER A 150 4.64 -29.68 -29.17
N ARG A 151 3.82 -30.07 -30.16
CA ARG A 151 2.52 -30.71 -29.96
C ARG A 151 2.69 -31.93 -29.04
N SER A 152 2.30 -31.78 -27.78
CA SER A 152 1.73 -32.86 -26.97
C SER A 152 1.24 -32.31 -25.63
N LEU A 153 -0.01 -31.87 -25.55
CA LEU A 153 -0.76 -31.88 -24.29
C LEU A 153 -2.27 -31.78 -24.58
N ASP A 154 -2.79 -32.81 -25.25
CA ASP A 154 -4.12 -33.32 -24.94
C ASP A 154 -4.06 -34.01 -23.57
N ARG A 155 -3.86 -33.23 -22.50
CA ARG A 155 -4.21 -33.68 -21.15
C ARG A 155 -4.93 -32.56 -20.43
N PRO A 156 -6.08 -32.83 -19.81
CA PRO A 156 -6.74 -31.84 -18.98
C PRO A 156 -5.79 -31.38 -17.87
N PHE A 157 -5.80 -30.08 -17.60
CA PHE A 157 -5.11 -29.44 -16.48
C PHE A 157 -5.40 -30.24 -15.20
N ARG A 158 -4.38 -30.95 -14.69
CA ARG A 158 -4.44 -31.64 -13.41
C ARG A 158 -4.02 -30.65 -12.34
N PHE A 159 -4.98 -30.18 -11.55
CA PHE A 159 -4.70 -29.45 -10.32
C PHE A 159 -4.18 -30.43 -9.27
N ASP A 160 -2.90 -30.36 -8.94
CA ASP A 160 -2.41 -30.93 -7.68
C ASP A 160 -2.67 -29.90 -6.57
N SER A 161 -3.79 -30.08 -5.89
CA SER A 161 -4.00 -29.52 -4.56
C SER A 161 -3.18 -30.36 -3.57
N GLN A 162 -2.07 -29.83 -3.08
CA GLN A 162 -1.46 -30.41 -1.88
C GLN A 162 -2.32 -30.05 -0.67
N GLU A 163 -3.24 -30.95 -0.30
CA GLU A 163 -3.74 -31.08 1.06
C GLU A 163 -2.61 -31.61 1.94
N THR A 164 -2.06 -30.75 2.80
CA THR A 164 -1.23 -31.19 3.92
C THR A 164 -2.14 -31.64 5.06
N HIS A 165 -2.46 -32.93 5.12
CA HIS A 165 -2.87 -33.61 6.34
C HIS A 165 -1.62 -33.99 7.12
N HIS A 166 -1.46 -33.46 8.34
CA HIS A 166 -0.50 -33.96 9.33
C HIS A 166 -1.24 -34.26 10.64
N GLU A 167 -1.67 -35.52 10.77
CA GLU A 167 -1.66 -36.31 12.01
C GLU A 167 -0.80 -37.55 11.65
N GLY A 168 0.05 -38.13 12.47
CA GLY A 168 0.42 -37.94 13.87
C GLY A 168 1.30 -39.15 14.23
N THR A 169 2.17 -39.01 15.22
CA THR A 169 2.51 -40.11 16.14
C THR A 169 2.92 -39.51 17.47
#